data_AF-A0A1Z8AFJ8-F1
#
_entry.id   AF-A0A1Z8AFJ8-F1
#
_cell.length_a   1.000
_cell.length_b   1.000
_cell.length_c   1.000
_cell.angle_alpha   90.00
_cell.angle_beta   90.00
_cell.angle_gamma   90.00
#
_symmetry.space_group_name_H-M   'P 1'
#
loop_
_entity.id
_entity.type
_entity.pdbx_description
1 polymer ?
#
loop_
_entity_poly.entity_id
_entity_poly.type
_entity_poly.pdbx_seq_one_letter_code
_entity_poly.pdbx_strand_id
1 'polypeptide(L)'
;MRSFVVLGLIIFTASACAGEDPKRSAGQLALLDFSNSLIAVESQIVDCKKQKKVLPYDKINALKLSKVALKSAIAYHYFNSDYLCNKQAVSEFLLASAVLAQMTPDTPQTPKFKEGLKGGDALVSSILVQVLKAKVDYLEIPEQDRMALAEITELSAPFDLFEAVDALNL
;
A
#
# COMPACT_ATOMS: atom_id res chain seq x y z
N MET A 1 27.61 46.31 64.80
CA MET A 1 26.20 46.46 64.37
C MET A 1 26.03 45.80 63.02
N ARG A 2 24.91 45.10 62.85
CA ARG A 2 24.64 44.05 61.85
C ARG A 2 24.57 44.59 60.42
N SER A 3 25.37 44.04 59.50
CA SER A 3 25.12 44.16 58.06
C SER A 3 24.16 43.05 57.65
N PHE A 4 22.98 43.44 57.16
CA PHE A 4 21.95 42.54 56.66
C PHE A 4 22.35 41.98 55.31
N VAL A 5 22.27 40.66 55.20
CA VAL A 5 22.28 39.88 53.95
C VAL A 5 20.97 40.15 53.22
N VAL A 6 21.01 40.67 52.00
CA VAL A 6 19.86 40.69 51.09
C VAL A 6 20.15 39.71 49.97
N LEU A 7 19.64 38.48 50.15
CA LEU A 7 19.65 37.42 49.16
C LEU A 7 18.51 37.68 48.18
N GLY A 8 18.83 38.23 47.00
CA GLY A 8 17.85 38.46 45.94
C GLY A 8 17.45 37.15 45.27
N LEU A 9 16.24 36.65 45.55
CA LEU A 9 15.60 35.60 44.76
C LEU A 9 15.19 36.18 43.40
N ILE A 10 15.93 35.84 42.34
CA ILE A 10 15.46 36.03 40.96
C ILE A 10 14.52 34.86 40.67
N ILE A 11 13.22 35.09 40.84
CA ILE A 11 12.18 34.20 40.33
C ILE A 11 12.19 34.37 38.81
N PHE A 12 12.88 33.47 38.11
CA PHE A 12 12.65 33.27 36.69
C PHE A 12 11.23 32.72 36.55
N THR A 13 10.28 33.61 36.29
CA THR A 13 8.98 33.22 35.74
C THR A 13 9.27 32.55 34.41
N ALA A 14 9.33 31.21 34.40
CA ALA A 14 9.21 30.43 33.20
C ALA A 14 7.84 30.80 32.62
N SER A 15 7.84 31.72 31.65
CA SER A 15 6.68 31.92 30.78
C SER A 15 6.43 30.56 30.15
N ALA A 16 5.39 29.89 30.65
CA ALA A 16 4.75 28.80 29.95
C ALA A 16 4.19 29.41 28.66
N CYS A 17 5.03 29.48 27.63
CA CYS A 17 4.57 29.50 26.25
C CYS A 17 3.93 28.14 26.01
N ALA A 18 2.70 27.96 26.51
CA ALA A 18 1.77 27.02 25.94
C ALA A 18 1.57 27.49 24.49
N GLY A 19 2.44 27.03 23.60
CA GLY A 19 2.28 27.25 22.17
C GLY A 19 0.99 26.55 21.77
N GLU A 20 -0.06 27.33 21.52
CA GLU A 20 -1.22 26.81 20.80
C GLU A 20 -0.71 26.24 19.49
N ASP A 21 -0.92 24.94 19.27
CA ASP A 21 -0.65 24.35 17.96
C ASP A 21 -1.38 25.20 16.90
N PRO A 22 -0.69 25.64 15.84
CA PRO A 22 -1.30 26.51 14.85
C PRO A 22 -2.54 25.81 14.29
N LYS A 23 -3.70 26.49 14.38
CA LYS A 23 -4.98 25.97 13.86
C LYS A 23 -4.78 25.60 12.39
N ARG A 24 -4.88 24.30 12.08
CA ARG A 24 -4.80 23.80 10.71
C ARG A 24 -6.12 24.00 9.98
N SER A 25 -6.08 24.39 8.72
CA SER A 25 -7.26 24.38 7.85
C SER A 25 -7.67 22.94 7.50
N ALA A 26 -8.90 22.76 7.02
CA ALA A 26 -9.37 21.46 6.57
C ALA A 26 -8.50 20.92 5.41
N GLY A 27 -8.11 21.78 4.47
CA GLY A 27 -7.20 21.38 3.39
C GLY A 27 -5.80 21.00 3.86
N GLN A 28 -5.27 21.64 4.91
CA GLN A 28 -3.99 21.24 5.51
C GLN A 28 -4.06 19.86 6.16
N LEU A 29 -5.18 19.53 6.82
CA LEU A 29 -5.42 18.18 7.36
C LEU A 29 -5.56 17.15 6.24
N ALA A 30 -6.33 17.44 5.18
CA ALA A 30 -6.47 16.55 4.03
C ALA A 30 -5.15 16.28 3.31
N LEU A 31 -4.27 17.29 3.19
CA LEU A 31 -2.94 17.12 2.59
C LEU A 31 -2.04 16.25 3.47
N LEU A 32 -2.14 16.41 4.80
CA LEU A 32 -1.43 15.58 5.75
C LEU A 32 -1.90 14.12 5.67
N ASP A 33 -3.21 13.88 5.64
CA ASP A 33 -3.78 12.54 5.50
C ASP A 33 -3.39 11.86 4.19
N PHE A 34 -3.40 12.61 3.07
CA PHE A 34 -2.86 12.14 1.79
C PHE A 34 -1.38 11.77 1.89
N SER A 35 -0.56 12.62 2.52
CA SER A 35 0.88 12.36 2.65
C SER A 35 1.16 11.13 3.51
N ASN A 36 0.44 10.99 4.64
CA ASN A 36 0.57 9.86 5.54
C ASN A 36 0.10 8.55 4.90
N SER A 37 -0.99 8.57 4.14
CA SER A 37 -1.48 7.38 3.43
C SER A 37 -0.53 6.94 2.32
N LEU A 38 0.16 7.87 1.63
CA LEU A 38 1.20 7.53 0.67
C LEU A 38 2.40 6.83 1.35
N ILE A 39 2.85 7.34 2.49
CA ILE A 39 3.90 6.69 3.30
C ILE A 39 3.45 5.29 3.76
N ALA A 40 2.19 5.14 4.15
CA ALA A 40 1.62 3.85 4.53
C ALA A 40 1.62 2.84 3.38
N VAL A 41 1.28 3.27 2.15
CA VAL A 41 1.39 2.43 0.95
C VAL A 41 2.82 1.97 0.72
N GLU A 42 3.80 2.88 0.80
CA GLU A 42 5.22 2.54 0.63
C GLU A 42 5.68 1.51 1.68
N SER A 43 5.37 1.74 2.95
CA SER A 43 5.70 0.82 4.04
C SER A 43 5.05 -0.56 3.82
N GLN A 44 3.77 -0.58 3.44
CA GLN A 44 3.05 -1.82 3.20
C GLN A 44 3.67 -2.62 2.05
N ILE A 45 4.08 -1.97 0.96
CA ILE A 45 4.76 -2.64 -0.16
C ILE A 45 6.07 -3.31 0.32
N VAL A 46 6.84 -2.63 1.16
CA VAL A 46 8.08 -3.18 1.73
C VAL A 46 7.78 -4.39 2.63
N ASP A 47 6.75 -4.32 3.45
CA ASP A 47 6.38 -5.41 4.35
C ASP A 47 5.78 -6.61 3.60
N CYS A 48 5.01 -6.39 2.55
CA CYS A 48 4.53 -7.43 1.64
C CYS A 48 5.69 -8.19 0.99
N LYS A 49 6.76 -7.50 0.58
CA LYS A 49 7.96 -8.16 0.02
C LYS A 49 8.67 -9.06 1.02
N LYS A 50 8.67 -8.73 2.31
CA LYS A 50 9.26 -9.58 3.36
C LYS A 50 8.45 -10.85 3.64
N GLN A 51 7.17 -10.85 3.28
CA GLN A 51 6.26 -11.98 3.47
C GLN A 51 6.29 -13.00 2.32
N LYS A 52 7.15 -12.77 1.32
CA LYS A 52 7.28 -13.65 0.17
C LYS A 52 7.46 -15.12 0.58
N LYS A 53 6.70 -16.01 -0.05
CA LYS A 53 6.80 -17.46 0.10
C LYS A 53 7.44 -18.06 -1.14
N VAL A 54 8.24 -19.09 -0.92
CA VAL A 54 8.68 -19.98 -1.99
C VAL A 54 7.49 -20.87 -2.34
N LEU A 55 7.19 -20.99 -3.63
CA LEU A 55 6.07 -21.83 -4.07
C LEU A 55 6.46 -23.32 -4.01
N PRO A 56 5.53 -24.22 -3.67
CA PRO A 56 5.79 -25.66 -3.67
C PRO A 56 5.73 -26.21 -5.10
N TYR A 57 6.80 -26.00 -5.88
CA TYR A 57 6.85 -26.31 -7.31
C TYR A 57 6.52 -27.78 -7.64
N ASP A 58 6.93 -28.73 -6.81
CA ASP A 58 6.59 -30.15 -6.99
C ASP A 58 5.08 -30.40 -6.89
N LYS A 59 4.40 -29.73 -5.95
CA LYS A 59 2.93 -29.83 -5.80
C LYS A 59 2.22 -29.21 -6.99
N ILE A 60 2.70 -28.06 -7.46
CA ILE A 60 2.14 -27.37 -8.63
C ILE A 60 2.31 -28.24 -9.88
N ASN A 61 3.51 -28.80 -10.12
CA ASN A 61 3.79 -29.68 -11.25
C ASN A 61 2.98 -30.98 -11.21
N ALA A 62 2.68 -31.50 -10.01
CA ALA A 62 1.86 -32.70 -9.83
C ALA A 62 0.40 -32.50 -10.31
N LEU A 63 -0.08 -31.26 -10.41
CA LEU A 63 -1.40 -30.94 -10.99
C LEU A 63 -1.46 -31.18 -12.50
N LYS A 64 -0.31 -31.30 -13.18
CA LYS A 64 -0.20 -31.58 -14.63
C LYS A 64 -1.01 -30.61 -15.51
N LEU A 65 -1.10 -29.35 -15.09
CA LEU A 65 -1.75 -28.30 -15.87
C LEU A 65 -1.01 -28.08 -17.20
N SER A 66 -1.75 -27.66 -18.22
CA SER A 66 -1.11 -27.21 -19.47
C SER A 66 -0.24 -25.98 -19.21
N LYS A 67 0.78 -25.75 -20.04
CA LYS A 67 1.65 -24.57 -19.91
C LYS A 67 0.86 -23.25 -19.94
N VAL A 68 -0.20 -23.19 -20.74
CA VAL A 68 -1.10 -22.02 -20.81
C VAL A 68 -1.85 -21.83 -19.49
N ALA A 69 -2.48 -22.90 -18.97
CA ALA A 69 -3.20 -22.85 -17.71
C ALA A 69 -2.27 -22.48 -16.54
N LEU A 70 -1.06 -23.05 -16.51
CA LEU A 70 -0.06 -22.75 -15.48
C LEU A 70 0.37 -21.28 -15.54
N LYS A 71 0.63 -20.73 -16.74
CA LYS A 71 0.94 -19.30 -16.90
C LYS A 71 -0.19 -18.41 -16.39
N SER A 72 -1.44 -18.71 -16.74
CA SER A 72 -2.62 -17.96 -16.29
C SER A 72 -2.78 -18.04 -14.77
N ALA A 73 -2.59 -19.22 -14.18
CA ALA A 73 -2.64 -19.44 -12.73
C ALA A 73 -1.58 -18.62 -12.00
N ILE A 74 -0.31 -18.74 -12.40
CA ILE A 74 0.80 -18.01 -11.77
C ILE A 74 0.61 -16.50 -11.90
N ALA A 75 0.21 -16.00 -13.07
CA ALA A 75 -0.05 -14.57 -13.26
C ALA A 75 -1.17 -14.06 -12.34
N TYR A 76 -2.30 -14.78 -12.27
CA TYR A 76 -3.42 -14.41 -11.41
C TYR A 76 -3.02 -14.41 -9.93
N HIS A 77 -2.42 -15.49 -9.45
CA HIS A 77 -2.03 -15.62 -8.04
C HIS A 77 -0.95 -14.61 -7.65
N TYR A 78 -0.03 -14.28 -8.56
CA TYR A 78 0.98 -13.24 -8.34
C TYR A 78 0.33 -11.87 -8.11
N PHE A 79 -0.46 -11.39 -9.08
CA PHE A 79 -1.09 -10.07 -8.95
C PHE A 79 -2.11 -10.02 -7.81
N ASN A 80 -2.86 -11.11 -7.61
CA ASN A 80 -3.90 -11.15 -6.59
C ASN A 80 -3.30 -11.17 -5.17
N SER A 81 -2.22 -11.92 -4.94
CA SER A 81 -1.55 -11.91 -3.64
C SER A 81 -0.90 -10.56 -3.34
N ASP A 82 -0.26 -9.92 -4.34
CA ASP A 82 0.31 -8.58 -4.20
C ASP A 82 -0.79 -7.53 -3.92
N TYR A 83 -1.90 -7.57 -4.66
CA TYR A 83 -3.05 -6.69 -4.41
C TYR A 83 -3.62 -6.90 -3.01
N LEU A 84 -3.92 -8.14 -2.62
CA LEU A 84 -4.55 -8.44 -1.32
C LEU A 84 -3.66 -7.98 -0.16
N CYS A 85 -2.34 -8.14 -0.29
CA CYS A 85 -1.40 -7.68 0.73
C CYS A 85 -1.38 -6.15 0.87
N ASN A 86 -1.55 -5.41 -0.23
CA ASN A 86 -1.53 -3.94 -0.24
C ASN A 86 -2.92 -3.28 -0.14
N LYS A 87 -4.00 -4.06 -0.20
CA LYS A 87 -5.37 -3.58 -0.45
C LYS A 87 -5.81 -2.48 0.51
N GLN A 88 -5.54 -2.64 1.80
CA GLN A 88 -5.98 -1.67 2.81
C GLN A 88 -5.30 -0.31 2.60
N ALA A 89 -3.96 -0.29 2.59
CA ALA A 89 -3.19 0.93 2.41
C ALA A 89 -3.51 1.64 1.09
N VAL A 90 -3.66 0.88 -0.01
CA VAL A 90 -4.07 1.43 -1.31
C VAL A 90 -5.47 2.04 -1.24
N SER A 91 -6.42 1.40 -0.56
CA SER A 91 -7.78 1.91 -0.42
C SER A 91 -7.82 3.21 0.39
N GLU A 92 -7.05 3.27 1.48
CA GLU A 92 -6.94 4.45 2.34
C GLU A 92 -6.30 5.62 1.58
N PHE A 93 -5.23 5.36 0.81
CA PHE A 93 -4.62 6.35 -0.07
C PHE A 93 -5.60 6.88 -1.13
N LEU A 94 -6.31 6.01 -1.84
CA LEU A 94 -7.26 6.42 -2.88
C LEU A 94 -8.40 7.28 -2.29
N LEU A 95 -8.85 6.95 -1.08
CA LEU A 95 -9.84 7.75 -0.36
C LEU A 95 -9.27 9.12 0.02
N ALA A 96 -8.06 9.17 0.59
CA ALA A 96 -7.40 10.42 0.97
C ALA A 96 -7.15 11.32 -0.25
N SER A 97 -6.74 10.75 -1.38
CA SER A 97 -6.57 11.44 -2.66
C SER A 97 -7.89 12.05 -3.16
N ALA A 98 -8.97 11.26 -3.12
CA ALA A 98 -10.30 11.72 -3.54
C ALA A 98 -10.86 12.84 -2.64
N VAL A 99 -10.59 12.79 -1.33
CA VAL A 99 -10.93 13.86 -0.38
C VAL A 99 -10.11 15.11 -0.70
N LEU A 100 -8.79 14.97 -0.84
CA LEU A 100 -7.89 16.08 -1.13
C LEU A 100 -8.27 16.80 -2.44
N ALA A 101 -8.70 16.06 -3.46
CA ALA A 101 -9.17 16.61 -4.73
C ALA A 101 -10.40 17.52 -4.61
N GLN A 102 -11.20 17.39 -3.54
CA GLN A 102 -12.43 18.15 -3.30
C GLN A 102 -12.25 19.35 -2.36
N MET A 103 -11.10 19.46 -1.69
CA MET A 103 -10.85 20.48 -0.65
C MET A 103 -10.54 21.85 -1.24
N THR A 104 -11.58 22.57 -1.65
CA THR A 104 -11.49 23.97 -2.12
C THR A 104 -11.99 24.96 -1.07
N PRO A 105 -11.39 26.16 -0.93
CA PRO A 105 -10.21 26.67 -1.63
C PRO A 105 -8.87 26.25 -0.97
N ASP A 106 -8.91 25.46 0.10
CA ASP A 106 -7.78 25.21 1.01
C ASP A 106 -6.60 24.41 0.43
N THR A 107 -6.65 24.00 -0.85
CA THR A 107 -5.60 23.20 -1.50
C THR A 107 -5.25 23.76 -2.89
N PRO A 108 -4.01 23.54 -3.39
CA PRO A 108 -3.62 24.03 -4.71
C PRO A 108 -4.45 23.39 -5.82
N GLN A 109 -5.28 24.17 -6.51
CA GLN A 109 -6.12 23.65 -7.61
C GLN A 109 -5.45 23.77 -8.98
N THR A 110 -4.12 23.83 -9.03
CA THR A 110 -3.37 23.96 -10.27
C THR A 110 -3.53 22.71 -11.16
N PRO A 111 -3.45 22.84 -12.50
CA PRO A 111 -3.48 21.69 -13.40
C PRO A 111 -2.45 20.62 -13.03
N LYS A 112 -1.21 21.04 -12.69
CA LYS A 112 -0.12 20.15 -12.29
C LYS A 112 -0.43 19.36 -11.02
N PHE A 113 -1.07 19.99 -10.03
CA PHE A 113 -1.49 19.30 -8.81
C PHE A 113 -2.54 18.22 -9.11
N LYS A 114 -3.55 18.56 -9.90
CA LYS A 114 -4.60 17.62 -10.31
C LYS A 114 -4.07 16.45 -11.13
N GLU A 115 -3.11 16.72 -12.02
CA GLU A 115 -2.44 15.70 -12.81
C GLU A 115 -1.59 14.78 -11.92
N GLY A 116 -0.85 15.34 -10.95
CA GLY A 116 -0.09 14.57 -9.98
C GLY A 116 -0.96 13.61 -9.15
N LEU A 117 -2.09 14.08 -8.63
CA LEU A 117 -3.05 13.22 -7.91
C LEU A 117 -3.57 12.08 -8.78
N LYS A 118 -4.06 12.39 -9.99
CA LYS A 118 -4.55 11.36 -10.93
C LYS A 118 -3.48 10.35 -11.31
N GLY A 119 -2.24 10.79 -11.50
CA GLY A 119 -1.11 9.91 -11.79
C GLY A 119 -0.81 8.96 -10.63
N GLY A 120 -0.83 9.46 -9.39
CA GLY A 120 -0.71 8.65 -8.18
C GLY A 120 -1.83 7.61 -8.09
N ASP A 121 -3.08 8.02 -8.25
CA ASP A 121 -4.25 7.13 -8.23
C ASP A 121 -4.14 6.02 -9.27
N ALA A 122 -3.75 6.37 -10.50
CA ALA A 122 -3.56 5.41 -11.59
C ALA A 122 -2.43 4.41 -11.30
N LEU A 123 -1.33 4.88 -10.70
CA LEU A 123 -0.20 4.03 -10.34
C LEU A 123 -0.60 3.00 -9.28
N VAL A 124 -1.21 3.43 -8.18
CA VAL A 124 -1.56 2.50 -7.08
C VAL A 124 -2.70 1.56 -7.46
N SER A 125 -3.63 1.99 -8.32
CA SER A 125 -4.73 1.14 -8.80
C SER A 125 -4.32 0.19 -9.92
N SER A 126 -3.14 0.37 -10.53
CA SER A 126 -2.66 -0.46 -11.64
C SER A 126 -2.58 -1.94 -11.28
N ILE A 127 -2.25 -2.28 -10.02
CA ILE A 127 -2.20 -3.68 -9.58
C ILE A 127 -3.58 -4.35 -9.65
N LEU A 128 -4.64 -3.65 -9.25
CA LEU A 128 -6.00 -4.18 -9.34
C LEU A 128 -6.43 -4.38 -10.81
N VAL A 129 -6.01 -3.48 -11.70
CA VAL A 129 -6.22 -3.65 -13.14
C VAL A 129 -5.56 -4.94 -13.64
N GLN A 130 -4.33 -5.24 -13.18
CA GLN A 130 -3.65 -6.49 -13.54
C GLN A 130 -4.33 -7.73 -12.95
N VAL A 131 -4.81 -7.66 -11.71
CA VAL A 131 -5.62 -8.74 -11.10
C VAL A 131 -6.81 -9.06 -11.97
N LEU A 132 -7.59 -8.04 -12.36
CA LEU A 132 -8.80 -8.24 -13.16
C LEU A 132 -8.48 -8.81 -14.54
N LYS A 133 -7.41 -8.35 -15.19
CA LYS A 133 -6.95 -8.90 -16.47
C LYS A 133 -6.53 -10.36 -16.35
N ALA A 134 -5.65 -10.68 -15.39
CA ALA A 134 -5.19 -12.06 -15.19
C ALA A 134 -6.32 -12.99 -14.74
N LYS A 135 -7.33 -12.47 -14.04
CA LYS A 135 -8.50 -13.24 -13.62
C LYS A 135 -9.33 -13.74 -14.79
N VAL A 136 -9.39 -13.00 -15.91
CA VAL A 136 -10.09 -13.46 -17.12
C VAL A 136 -9.48 -14.77 -17.60
N ASP A 137 -8.17 -14.80 -17.82
CA ASP A 137 -7.48 -16.00 -18.31
C ASP A 137 -7.47 -17.14 -17.27
N TYR A 138 -7.45 -16.81 -15.98
CA TYR A 138 -7.55 -17.79 -14.90
C TYR A 138 -8.92 -18.51 -14.88
N LEU A 139 -10.00 -17.79 -15.19
CA LEU A 139 -11.35 -18.35 -15.19
C LEU A 139 -11.61 -19.29 -16.39
N GLU A 140 -10.74 -19.33 -17.38
CA GLU A 140 -10.77 -20.33 -18.47
C GLU A 140 -10.20 -21.69 -18.04
N ILE A 141 -9.42 -21.75 -16.94
CA ILE A 141 -8.91 -23.01 -16.38
C ILE A 141 -10.09 -23.82 -15.82
N PRO A 142 -10.22 -25.13 -16.06
CA PRO A 142 -11.31 -25.94 -15.50
C PRO A 142 -11.48 -25.76 -13.98
N GLU A 143 -12.73 -25.76 -13.49
CA GLU A 143 -13.02 -25.48 -12.09
C GLU A 143 -12.29 -26.42 -11.13
N GLN A 144 -12.22 -27.71 -11.45
CA GLN A 144 -11.50 -28.71 -10.65
C GLN A 144 -10.01 -28.34 -10.46
N ASP A 145 -9.38 -27.80 -11.50
CA ASP A 145 -7.97 -27.43 -11.49
C ASP A 145 -7.77 -26.16 -10.67
N ARG A 146 -8.70 -25.19 -10.78
CA ARG A 146 -8.71 -23.99 -9.93
C ARG A 146 -8.91 -24.32 -8.46
N MET A 147 -9.77 -25.30 -8.15
CA MET A 147 -9.94 -25.78 -6.77
C MET A 147 -8.66 -26.43 -6.25
N ALA A 148 -8.02 -27.28 -7.06
CA ALA A 148 -6.74 -27.89 -6.68
C ALA A 148 -5.63 -26.85 -6.48
N LEU A 149 -5.60 -25.80 -7.30
CA LEU A 149 -4.70 -24.65 -7.10
C LEU A 149 -5.01 -23.88 -5.80
N ALA A 150 -6.29 -23.71 -5.45
CA ALA A 150 -6.70 -23.00 -4.24
C ALA A 150 -6.26 -23.70 -2.94
N GLU A 151 -6.06 -25.02 -2.97
CA GLU A 151 -5.51 -25.79 -1.84
C GLU A 151 -4.00 -25.52 -1.61
N ILE A 152 -3.30 -24.92 -2.58
CA ILE A 152 -1.90 -24.52 -2.44
C ILE A 152 -1.86 -23.14 -1.76
N THR A 153 -1.86 -23.14 -0.44
CA THR A 153 -1.95 -21.91 0.39
C THR A 153 -0.89 -20.85 0.07
N GLU A 154 0.29 -21.28 -0.37
CA GLU A 154 1.42 -20.42 -0.74
C GLU A 154 1.10 -19.54 -1.96
N LEU A 155 0.21 -19.99 -2.86
CA LEU A 155 -0.28 -19.17 -3.98
C LEU A 155 -1.17 -18.01 -3.55
N SER A 156 -1.63 -17.97 -2.29
CA SER A 156 -2.38 -16.85 -1.73
C SER A 156 -1.49 -15.82 -1.02
N ALA A 157 -0.20 -16.09 -0.87
CA ALA A 157 0.78 -15.17 -0.30
C ALA A 157 1.65 -14.54 -1.41
N PRO A 158 2.29 -13.37 -1.17
CA PRO A 158 3.25 -12.84 -2.11
C PRO A 158 4.35 -13.86 -2.43
N PHE A 159 4.86 -13.87 -3.65
CA PHE A 159 5.98 -14.71 -4.07
C PHE A 159 6.79 -14.00 -5.16
N ASP A 160 7.95 -14.55 -5.51
CA ASP A 160 8.76 -14.01 -6.60
C ASP A 160 8.32 -14.56 -7.97
N LEU A 161 7.87 -13.67 -8.85
CA LEU A 161 7.36 -14.08 -10.16
C LEU A 161 8.46 -14.66 -11.05
N PHE A 162 9.68 -14.11 -11.02
CA PHE A 162 10.76 -14.59 -11.88
C PHE A 162 11.23 -15.96 -11.43
N GLU A 163 11.39 -16.16 -10.12
CA GLU A 163 11.70 -17.48 -9.56
C GLU A 163 10.62 -18.51 -9.93
N ALA A 164 9.34 -18.14 -9.84
CA ALA A 164 8.25 -19.02 -10.22
C ALA A 164 8.23 -19.36 -11.72
N VAL A 165 8.50 -18.39 -12.60
CA VAL A 165 8.58 -18.60 -14.04
C VAL A 165 9.73 -19.55 -14.39
N ASP A 166 10.90 -19.31 -13.81
CA ASP A 166 12.09 -20.14 -14.05
C ASP A 166 11.89 -21.57 -13.54
N ALA A 167 11.42 -21.73 -12.28
CA ALA A 167 11.24 -23.05 -11.66
C ALA A 167 10.15 -23.90 -12.35
N LEU A 168 9.14 -23.26 -12.95
CA LEU A 168 8.05 -23.92 -13.66
C LEU A 168 8.27 -24.02 -15.18
N ASN A 169 9.42 -23.57 -15.69
CA ASN A 169 9.76 -23.56 -17.12
C ASN A 169 8.71 -22.84 -18.01
N LEU A 170 8.21 -21.69 -17.53
CA LEU A 170 7.16 -20.90 -18.19
C LEU A 170 7.69 -19.97 -19.30
#